data_AF-A0A8C8RB23-F1
#
_entry.id   AF-A0A8C8RB23-F1
#
_cell.length_a   1.000
_cell.length_b   1.000
_cell.length_c   1.000
_cell.angle_alpha   90.00
_cell.angle_beta   90.00
_cell.angle_gamma   90.00
#
_symmetry.space_group_name_H-M   'P 1'
#
loop_
_entity.id
_entity.type
_entity.pdbx_description
1 polymer ?
#
loop_
_entity_poly.entity_id
_entity_poly.type
_entity_poly.pdbx_seq_one_letter_code
_entity_poly.pdbx_strand_id
1 'polypeptide(L)'
;GPDSSLHVYMAILSPRPTRPSPAHLPSAGSFHCSETGLGFEVSAAVTVEYEYGSWAENLSQSAREDWMIAGPLFHIRAEPGAVRAVHLPHFVCLADGADESLCHIAHFEAVRMTLERPTRINASFAVLANPSFSQLGVLWRKIRSAINFLPIHSLVLIYQALHVADITLHLYLIPNDHSLRKVKHNPVYPAPPWSGWLGHQNENEPHKSTGKLFFRYWSPEEQQSYTEIYTGKMETGIQLCVNGQDDGNLVWVALVRPGRTRLVSSIGEAFVRRHQRQLRDRMGQIQPVLARLRETRLLTSEEEEEVRSERTSQMRNDALLRLVERKGAQAQEELYQTLRETDLYLVQDLEQSS
;
A
#
# COMPACT_ATOMS: atom_id res chain seq x y z
N GLY A 1 -12.70 -18.93 -35.79
CA GLY A 1 -11.64 -19.40 -34.88
C GLY A 1 -11.10 -18.20 -34.14
N PRO A 2 -10.83 -18.28 -32.84
CA PRO A 2 -10.30 -17.13 -32.14
C PRO A 2 -8.80 -17.03 -32.42
N ASP A 3 -8.42 -15.83 -32.85
CA ASP A 3 -7.07 -15.41 -33.14
C ASP A 3 -6.18 -15.58 -31.90
N SER A 4 -5.09 -16.32 -32.07
CA SER A 4 -4.13 -16.64 -31.02
C SER A 4 -3.12 -15.48 -30.93
N SER A 5 -3.53 -14.34 -30.38
CA SER A 5 -2.57 -13.27 -30.08
C SER A 5 -1.77 -13.66 -28.82
N LEU A 6 -0.51 -14.03 -29.02
CA LEU A 6 0.45 -14.21 -27.92
C LEU A 6 0.54 -12.90 -27.12
N HIS A 7 0.00 -12.88 -25.91
CA HIS A 7 0.24 -11.81 -24.94
C HIS A 7 1.57 -12.09 -24.24
N VAL A 8 2.60 -11.31 -24.59
CA VAL A 8 3.88 -11.35 -23.89
C VAL A 8 3.76 -10.51 -22.62
N TYR A 9 3.73 -11.19 -21.47
CA TYR A 9 3.73 -10.54 -20.16
C TYR A 9 5.15 -10.11 -19.81
N MET A 10 5.39 -8.81 -19.71
CA MET A 10 6.68 -8.28 -19.27
C MET A 10 6.65 -8.12 -17.75
N ALA A 11 7.31 -9.04 -17.04
CA ALA A 11 7.52 -8.93 -15.60
C ALA A 11 8.82 -8.17 -15.35
N ILE A 12 8.69 -6.86 -15.12
CA ILE A 12 9.70 -6.15 -14.32
C ILE A 12 9.25 -6.38 -12.87
N LEU A 13 10.17 -6.78 -11.98
CA LEU A 13 9.93 -6.85 -10.54
C LEU A 13 10.75 -5.73 -9.93
N SER A 14 10.14 -4.61 -9.55
CA SER A 14 10.87 -3.55 -8.85
C SER A 14 10.01 -2.75 -7.85
N PRO A 15 10.56 -2.39 -6.67
CA PRO A 15 9.88 -1.46 -5.77
C PRO A 15 9.73 -0.09 -6.46
N ARG A 16 8.57 0.57 -6.23
CA ARG A 16 8.17 1.91 -6.72
C ARG A 16 9.32 2.63 -7.43
N PRO A 17 9.28 2.80 -8.75
CA PRO A 17 10.26 3.62 -9.42
C PRO A 17 10.07 5.07 -8.92
N THR A 18 10.99 5.53 -8.08
CA THR A 18 11.19 6.95 -7.80
C THR A 18 11.93 7.65 -8.95
N ARG A 19 12.20 6.89 -10.02
CA ARG A 19 12.81 7.32 -11.28
C ARG A 19 12.01 6.70 -12.43
N PRO A 20 11.91 7.36 -13.60
CA PRO A 20 11.28 6.79 -14.78
C PRO A 20 11.89 5.41 -15.07
N SER A 21 11.03 4.41 -15.22
CA SER A 21 11.46 3.06 -15.58
C SER A 21 11.42 2.89 -17.10
N PRO A 22 12.57 2.68 -17.76
CA PRO A 22 12.58 2.38 -19.18
C PRO A 22 12.05 0.96 -19.41
N ALA A 23 11.03 0.84 -20.27
CA ALA A 23 10.50 -0.43 -20.75
C ALA A 23 10.89 -0.59 -22.23
N HIS A 24 11.73 -1.59 -22.50
CA HIS A 24 12.16 -1.92 -23.85
C HIS A 24 11.16 -2.87 -24.51
N LEU A 25 10.46 -2.38 -25.53
CA LEU A 25 9.51 -3.14 -26.34
C LEU A 25 10.24 -3.62 -27.61
N PRO A 26 10.53 -4.92 -27.75
CA PRO A 26 11.53 -5.40 -28.72
C PRO A 26 11.08 -5.49 -30.17
N SER A 27 9.78 -5.41 -30.45
CA SER A 27 9.22 -5.57 -31.78
C SER A 27 7.82 -4.97 -31.87
N ALA A 28 7.26 -4.93 -33.07
CA ALA A 28 5.83 -4.65 -33.26
C ALA A 28 4.98 -5.62 -32.43
N GLY A 29 3.93 -5.12 -31.77
CA GLY A 29 3.05 -5.93 -30.95
C GLY A 29 2.36 -5.14 -29.83
N SER A 30 1.65 -5.88 -28.99
CA SER A 30 0.98 -5.38 -27.79
C SER A 30 1.69 -5.91 -26.55
N PHE A 31 2.06 -5.00 -25.64
CA PHE A 31 2.80 -5.31 -24.42
C PHE A 31 2.06 -4.77 -23.21
N HIS A 32 2.02 -5.53 -22.13
CA HIS A 32 1.38 -5.14 -20.88
C HIS A 32 2.33 -5.31 -19.70
N CYS A 33 2.40 -4.30 -18.84
CA CYS A 33 3.12 -4.35 -17.58
C CYS A 33 2.23 -4.96 -16.50
N SER A 34 2.62 -6.12 -15.95
CA SER A 34 1.85 -6.76 -14.87
C SER A 34 1.90 -5.99 -13.55
N GLU A 35 2.93 -5.18 -13.33
CA GLU A 35 3.06 -4.38 -12.11
C GLU A 35 2.11 -3.19 -12.10
N THR A 36 2.00 -2.46 -13.21
CA THR A 36 1.22 -1.22 -13.27
C THR A 36 -0.13 -1.38 -13.96
N GLY A 37 -0.32 -2.44 -14.74
CA GLY A 37 -1.47 -2.61 -15.62
C GLY A 37 -1.41 -1.80 -16.93
N LEU A 38 -0.36 -0.97 -17.11
CA LEU A 38 -0.17 -0.14 -18.30
C LEU A 38 0.16 -1.00 -19.51
N GLY A 39 -0.48 -0.71 -20.65
CA GLY A 39 -0.20 -1.41 -21.91
C GLY A 39 0.16 -0.48 -23.06
N PHE A 40 0.90 -1.00 -24.02
CA PHE A 40 1.37 -0.27 -25.20
C PHE A 40 1.22 -1.13 -26.46
N GLU A 41 0.66 -0.55 -27.51
CA GLU A 41 0.68 -1.09 -28.87
C GLU A 41 1.72 -0.33 -29.69
N VAL A 42 2.69 -1.04 -30.27
CA VAL A 42 3.81 -0.44 -31.01
C VAL A 42 3.99 -1.10 -32.37
N SER A 43 4.50 -0.33 -33.33
CA SER A 43 4.71 -0.78 -34.72
C SER A 43 6.15 -1.21 -35.01
N ALA A 44 7.08 -0.93 -34.09
CA ALA A 44 8.49 -1.27 -34.19
C ALA A 44 9.10 -1.37 -32.77
N ALA A 45 10.37 -1.77 -32.69
CA ALA A 45 11.09 -1.74 -31.42
C ALA A 45 11.19 -0.30 -30.88
N VAL A 46 10.87 -0.10 -29.61
CA VAL A 46 10.89 1.21 -28.95
C VAL A 46 11.18 1.07 -27.46
N THR A 47 11.82 2.09 -26.88
CA THR A 47 11.90 2.24 -25.43
C THR A 47 10.89 3.28 -24.97
N VAL A 48 10.00 2.90 -24.05
CA VAL A 48 9.03 3.80 -23.42
C VAL A 48 9.44 4.00 -21.97
N GLU A 49 9.55 5.24 -21.53
CA GLU A 49 9.74 5.56 -20.12
C GLU A 49 8.41 5.93 -19.49
N TYR A 50 8.14 5.40 -18.29
CA TYR A 50 6.98 5.83 -17.53
C TYR A 50 7.21 5.81 -16.02
N GLU A 51 6.43 6.60 -15.31
CA GLU A 51 6.36 6.67 -13.86
C GLU A 51 4.94 7.05 -13.41
N TYR A 52 4.61 6.81 -12.14
CA TYR A 52 3.34 7.26 -11.57
C TYR A 52 3.33 8.79 -11.45
N GLY A 53 2.23 9.42 -11.86
CA GLY A 53 1.93 10.82 -11.60
C GLY A 53 1.02 11.01 -10.39
N SER A 54 0.89 12.25 -9.94
CA SER A 54 0.06 12.62 -8.78
C SER A 54 -1.24 13.32 -9.21
N TRP A 55 -2.39 12.70 -8.92
CA TRP A 55 -3.68 13.37 -9.09
C TRP A 55 -3.89 14.52 -8.09
N ALA A 56 -3.19 14.52 -6.95
CA ALA A 56 -3.22 15.60 -5.97
C ALA A 56 -2.58 16.89 -6.50
N GLU A 57 -1.53 16.76 -7.30
CA GLU A 57 -0.82 17.90 -7.89
C GLU A 57 -1.49 18.43 -9.16
N ASN A 58 -2.14 17.55 -9.94
CA ASN A 58 -2.65 17.90 -11.26
C ASN A 58 -4.16 18.23 -11.30
N LEU A 59 -4.99 17.58 -10.47
CA LEU A 59 -6.45 17.73 -10.54
C LEU A 59 -6.97 18.67 -9.46
N SER A 60 -7.44 19.84 -9.89
CA SER A 60 -7.97 20.88 -8.99
C SER A 60 -9.16 20.41 -8.16
N GLN A 61 -9.36 21.05 -7.00
CA GLN A 61 -10.46 20.72 -6.10
C GLN A 61 -11.84 20.90 -6.76
N SER A 62 -12.01 21.91 -7.62
CA SER A 62 -13.25 22.11 -8.37
C SER A 62 -13.49 21.02 -9.41
N ALA A 63 -12.44 20.58 -10.13
CA ALA A 63 -12.57 19.48 -11.09
C ALA A 63 -12.96 18.16 -10.39
N ARG A 64 -12.52 17.95 -9.14
CA ARG A 64 -12.91 16.80 -8.33
C ARG A 64 -14.40 16.77 -7.99
N GLU A 65 -15.15 17.87 -8.13
CA GLU A 65 -16.60 17.87 -7.93
C GLU A 65 -17.33 17.25 -9.12
N ASP A 66 -16.83 17.46 -10.34
CA ASP A 66 -17.44 16.98 -11.58
C ASP A 66 -16.84 15.65 -12.08
N TRP A 67 -15.65 15.28 -11.61
CA TRP A 67 -14.92 14.10 -12.06
C TRP A 67 -14.58 13.14 -10.92
N MET A 68 -14.70 11.86 -11.21
CA MET A 68 -14.18 10.76 -10.39
C MET A 68 -12.89 10.25 -11.02
N ILE A 69 -11.85 10.10 -10.21
CA ILE A 69 -10.64 9.38 -10.64
C ILE A 69 -11.00 7.91 -10.82
N ALA A 70 -10.70 7.35 -12.00
CA ALA A 70 -11.05 5.98 -12.37
C ALA A 70 -9.83 5.06 -12.51
N GLY A 71 -8.61 5.61 -12.46
CA GLY A 71 -7.36 4.86 -12.53
C GLY A 71 -6.14 5.70 -12.11
N PRO A 72 -4.96 5.08 -12.02
CA PRO A 72 -3.71 5.81 -11.73
C PRO A 72 -3.37 6.80 -12.85
N LEU A 73 -2.66 7.87 -12.47
CA LEU A 73 -2.05 8.82 -13.41
C LEU A 73 -0.65 8.31 -13.76
N PHE A 74 -0.27 8.37 -15.04
CA PHE A 74 1.08 8.04 -15.49
C PHE A 74 1.70 9.22 -16.21
N HIS A 75 2.96 9.53 -15.87
CA HIS A 75 3.82 10.35 -16.71
C HIS A 75 4.55 9.42 -17.69
N ILE A 76 4.26 9.55 -18.98
CA ILE A 76 4.78 8.69 -20.04
C ILE A 76 5.66 9.53 -20.98
N ARG A 77 6.80 8.99 -21.40
CA ARG A 77 7.71 9.58 -22.38
C ARG A 77 8.08 8.52 -23.41
N ALA A 78 7.88 8.85 -24.69
CA ALA A 78 8.32 8.02 -25.81
C ALA A 78 8.56 8.89 -27.04
N GLU A 79 9.27 8.36 -28.02
CA GLU A 79 9.44 9.04 -29.31
C GLU A 79 8.07 9.31 -29.96
N PRO A 80 7.85 10.51 -30.53
CA PRO A 80 6.60 10.85 -31.21
C PRO A 80 6.24 9.83 -32.29
N GLY A 81 5.01 9.30 -32.25
CA GLY A 81 4.53 8.32 -33.22
C GLY A 81 5.04 6.88 -33.03
N ALA A 82 5.92 6.63 -32.06
CA ALA A 82 6.45 5.28 -31.83
C ALA A 82 5.43 4.32 -31.19
N VAL A 83 4.47 4.87 -30.45
CA VAL A 83 3.36 4.11 -29.84
C VAL A 83 2.06 4.41 -30.60
N ARG A 84 1.41 3.35 -31.08
CA ARG A 84 0.13 3.41 -31.77
C ARG A 84 -1.04 3.58 -30.82
N ALA A 85 -1.01 2.93 -29.66
CA ALA A 85 -2.02 3.08 -28.63
C ALA A 85 -1.45 2.82 -27.25
N VAL A 86 -1.98 3.52 -26.25
CA VAL A 86 -1.73 3.26 -24.82
C VAL A 86 -2.99 2.73 -24.18
N HIS A 87 -2.84 1.72 -23.31
CA HIS A 87 -3.91 1.09 -22.55
C HIS A 87 -3.76 1.52 -21.09
N LEU A 88 -4.58 2.45 -20.65
CA LEU A 88 -4.54 3.01 -19.30
C LEU A 88 -5.44 2.18 -18.37
N PRO A 89 -4.91 1.60 -17.29
CA PRO A 89 -5.70 0.80 -16.37
C PRO A 89 -6.76 1.64 -15.65
N HIS A 90 -7.92 1.04 -15.41
CA HIS A 90 -8.97 1.61 -14.55
C HIS A 90 -9.60 0.54 -13.67
N PHE A 91 -10.24 0.98 -12.59
CA PHE A 91 -10.95 0.12 -11.64
C PHE A 91 -12.48 0.23 -11.77
N VAL A 92 -13.00 0.91 -12.79
CA VAL A 92 -14.45 0.93 -13.08
C VAL A 92 -14.91 -0.43 -13.59
N CYS A 93 -16.02 -0.92 -13.05
CA CYS A 93 -16.69 -2.14 -13.50
C CYS A 93 -17.79 -1.76 -14.50
N LEU A 94 -17.68 -2.31 -15.72
CA LEU A 94 -18.60 -2.03 -16.82
C LEU A 94 -19.76 -3.03 -16.94
N ALA A 95 -19.85 -4.01 -16.02
CA ALA A 95 -20.79 -5.13 -16.13
C ALA A 95 -22.27 -4.71 -16.12
N ASP A 96 -22.60 -3.56 -15.52
CA ASP A 96 -23.98 -3.13 -15.28
C ASP A 96 -24.46 -2.01 -16.22
N GLY A 97 -23.95 -1.99 -17.46
CA GLY A 97 -24.39 -1.01 -18.47
C GLY A 97 -23.92 0.42 -18.18
N ALA A 98 -22.71 0.56 -17.62
CA ALA A 98 -22.09 1.85 -17.39
C ALA A 98 -22.04 2.66 -18.70
N ASP A 99 -22.44 3.93 -18.64
CA ASP A 99 -22.39 4.82 -19.81
C ASP A 99 -20.93 5.18 -20.13
N GLU A 100 -20.35 4.42 -21.06
CA GLU A 100 -18.99 4.59 -21.58
C GLU A 100 -18.71 6.03 -22.06
N SER A 101 -19.72 6.79 -22.46
CA SER A 101 -19.56 8.19 -22.89
C SER A 101 -19.13 9.14 -21.76
N LEU A 102 -19.21 8.69 -20.50
CA LEU A 102 -18.75 9.42 -19.32
C LEU A 102 -17.26 9.21 -19.04
N CYS A 103 -16.65 8.19 -19.64
CA CYS A 103 -15.23 7.91 -19.51
C CYS A 103 -14.40 8.86 -20.38
N HIS A 104 -13.41 9.49 -19.77
CA HIS A 104 -12.48 10.39 -20.43
C HIS A 104 -11.06 10.09 -20.00
N ILE A 105 -10.11 10.38 -20.86
CA ILE A 105 -8.68 10.33 -20.55
C ILE A 105 -8.24 11.77 -20.30
N ALA A 106 -7.88 12.07 -19.06
CA ALA A 106 -7.26 13.34 -18.74
C ALA A 106 -5.84 13.35 -19.28
N HIS A 107 -5.51 14.40 -20.02
CA HIS A 107 -4.19 14.64 -20.54
C HIS A 107 -3.70 16.01 -20.05
N PHE A 108 -2.61 16.01 -19.28
CA PHE A 108 -2.02 17.23 -18.73
C PHE A 108 -0.75 17.62 -19.47
N GLU A 109 -0.85 18.64 -20.31
CA GLU A 109 0.29 19.24 -20.98
C GLU A 109 0.66 20.57 -20.30
N ALA A 110 1.88 20.62 -19.74
CA ALA A 110 2.38 21.72 -18.91
C ALA A 110 1.48 22.04 -17.69
N VAL A 111 0.45 22.88 -17.87
CA VAL A 111 -0.51 23.29 -16.81
C VAL A 111 -1.97 23.14 -17.27
N ARG A 112 -2.21 22.69 -18.50
CA ARG A 112 -3.55 22.57 -19.05
C ARG A 112 -3.99 21.12 -19.06
N MET A 113 -5.14 20.87 -18.43
CA MET A 113 -5.86 19.61 -18.56
C MET A 113 -6.74 19.67 -19.80
N THR A 114 -6.57 18.70 -20.69
CA THR A 114 -7.51 18.39 -21.77
C THR A 114 -8.16 17.04 -21.51
N LEU A 115 -9.35 16.84 -22.06
CA LEU A 115 -10.11 15.60 -21.91
C LEU A 115 -10.23 14.93 -23.27
N GLU A 116 -9.55 13.80 -23.41
CA GLU A 116 -9.56 12.98 -24.61
C GLU A 116 -10.60 11.87 -24.49
N ARG A 117 -11.21 11.50 -25.62
CA ARG A 117 -12.13 10.36 -25.64
C ARG A 117 -11.33 9.08 -25.84
N PRO A 118 -11.55 8.04 -25.01
CA PRO A 118 -10.97 6.74 -25.29
C PRO A 118 -11.50 6.22 -26.63
N THR A 119 -10.62 5.62 -27.41
CA THR A 119 -10.98 4.96 -28.68
C THR A 119 -11.75 3.67 -28.41
N ARG A 120 -11.46 3.02 -27.28
CA ARG A 120 -12.15 1.82 -26.81
C ARG A 120 -12.03 1.73 -25.29
N ILE A 121 -13.03 1.16 -24.63
CA ILE A 121 -13.01 0.88 -23.20
C ILE A 121 -13.22 -0.62 -23.03
N ASN A 122 -12.40 -1.22 -22.17
CA ASN A 122 -12.43 -2.64 -21.84
C ASN A 122 -12.73 -2.79 -20.33
N ALA A 123 -12.87 -4.02 -19.85
CA ALA A 123 -13.22 -4.26 -18.44
C ALA A 123 -12.23 -3.67 -17.41
N SER A 124 -10.96 -3.47 -17.79
CA SER A 124 -9.91 -3.00 -16.86
C SER A 124 -8.98 -1.94 -17.44
N PHE A 125 -9.23 -1.47 -18.67
CA PHE A 125 -8.40 -0.44 -19.29
C PHE A 125 -9.15 0.39 -20.34
N ALA A 126 -8.75 1.65 -20.47
CA ALA A 126 -9.19 2.57 -21.51
C ALA A 126 -8.06 2.76 -22.55
N VAL A 127 -8.40 2.69 -23.83
CA VAL A 127 -7.43 2.77 -24.93
C VAL A 127 -7.42 4.17 -25.54
N LEU A 128 -6.24 4.78 -25.63
CA LEU A 128 -6.02 6.02 -26.39
C LEU A 128 -5.14 5.71 -27.61
N ALA A 129 -5.65 5.94 -28.81
CA ALA A 129 -4.90 5.79 -30.05
C ALA A 129 -4.12 7.07 -30.39
N ASN A 130 -2.93 6.90 -30.97
CA ASN A 130 -2.00 7.96 -31.35
C ASN A 130 -1.78 9.00 -30.24
N PRO A 131 -1.40 8.57 -29.03
CA PRO A 131 -1.25 9.47 -27.90
C PRO A 131 -0.13 10.49 -28.14
N SER A 132 -0.35 11.73 -27.72
CA SER A 132 0.74 12.63 -27.35
C SER A 132 1.10 12.38 -25.89
N PHE A 133 2.40 12.23 -25.62
CA PHE A 133 2.86 11.75 -24.31
C PHE A 133 3.23 12.90 -23.38
N SER A 134 2.54 12.94 -22.24
CA SER A 134 2.89 13.70 -21.06
C SER A 134 2.31 12.97 -19.84
N GLN A 135 1.34 13.53 -19.11
CA GLN A 135 0.61 12.82 -18.07
C GLN A 135 -0.79 12.40 -18.53
N LEU A 136 -1.09 11.11 -18.40
CA LEU A 136 -2.34 10.49 -18.86
C LEU A 136 -2.98 9.66 -17.74
N GLY A 137 -4.29 9.81 -17.56
CA GLY A 137 -5.04 9.07 -16.55
C GLY A 137 -6.54 9.03 -16.84
N VAL A 138 -7.24 8.03 -16.30
CA VAL A 138 -8.67 7.83 -16.59
C VAL A 138 -9.54 8.58 -15.58
N LEU A 139 -10.49 9.36 -16.09
CA LEU A 139 -11.54 10.04 -15.33
C LEU A 139 -12.92 9.55 -15.76
N TRP A 140 -13.86 9.57 -14.82
CA TRP A 140 -15.27 9.31 -15.07
C TRP A 140 -16.12 10.51 -14.67
N ARG A 141 -17.01 10.96 -15.57
CA ARG A 141 -17.85 12.13 -15.30
C ARG A 141 -18.94 11.80 -14.30
N LYS A 142 -19.09 12.64 -13.26
CA LYS A 142 -20.17 12.55 -12.29
C LYS A 142 -21.44 13.16 -12.88
N ILE A 143 -22.53 12.40 -12.93
CA ILE A 143 -23.84 12.92 -13.33
C ILE A 143 -24.61 13.32 -12.06
N ARG A 144 -24.95 14.60 -11.93
CA ARG A 144 -25.66 15.14 -10.75
C ARG A 144 -27.10 14.63 -10.62
N SER A 145 -27.70 14.15 -11.70
CA SER A 145 -29.11 13.78 -11.82
C SER A 145 -29.41 12.28 -11.70
N ALA A 146 -28.40 11.42 -11.64
CA ALA A 146 -28.57 9.99 -11.41
C ALA A 146 -27.59 9.55 -10.31
N ILE A 147 -28.12 9.19 -9.14
CA ILE A 147 -27.36 8.46 -8.11
C ILE A 147 -27.16 7.04 -8.63
N ASN A 148 -26.36 6.89 -9.68
CA ASN A 148 -25.88 5.59 -10.10
C ASN A 148 -24.50 5.47 -9.46
N PHE A 149 -24.41 4.68 -8.38
CA PHE A 149 -23.13 4.23 -7.87
C PHE A 149 -22.40 3.55 -9.02
N LEU A 150 -21.33 4.17 -9.51
CA LEU A 150 -20.50 3.55 -10.54
C LEU A 150 -19.84 2.32 -9.90
N PRO A 151 -20.16 1.10 -10.36
CA PRO A 151 -19.57 -0.09 -9.77
C PRO A 151 -18.05 -0.07 -10.00
N ILE A 152 -17.30 -0.47 -8.99
CA ILE A 152 -15.84 -0.41 -9.01
C ILE A 152 -15.22 -1.68 -8.46
N HIS A 153 -14.15 -2.11 -9.09
CA HIS A 153 -13.29 -3.18 -8.59
C HIS A 153 -12.43 -2.63 -7.45
N SER A 154 -12.57 -3.21 -6.27
CA SER A 154 -11.84 -2.82 -5.06
C SER A 154 -11.02 -3.97 -4.50
N LEU A 155 -10.02 -3.64 -3.69
CA LEU A 155 -9.23 -4.58 -2.90
C LEU A 155 -9.51 -4.34 -1.41
N VAL A 156 -9.69 -5.42 -0.67
CA VAL A 156 -9.71 -5.41 0.80
C VAL A 156 -8.35 -5.87 1.30
N LEU A 157 -7.62 -5.01 2.01
CA LEU A 157 -6.35 -5.36 2.65
C LEU A 157 -6.56 -5.40 4.16
N ILE A 158 -6.04 -6.45 4.81
CA ILE A 158 -6.12 -6.61 6.26
C ILE A 158 -4.70 -6.70 6.79
N TYR A 159 -4.34 -5.79 7.67
CA TYR A 159 -3.06 -5.78 8.38
C TYR A 159 -3.31 -5.96 9.88
N GLN A 160 -2.47 -6.74 10.54
CA GLN A 160 -2.47 -6.79 12.00
C GLN A 160 -1.54 -5.69 12.54
N ALA A 161 -2.06 -4.85 13.43
CA ALA A 161 -1.22 -3.93 14.18
C ALA A 161 -0.41 -4.73 15.20
N LEU A 162 0.91 -4.57 15.15
CA LEU A 162 1.83 -5.17 16.13
C LEU A 162 1.91 -4.24 17.35
N HIS A 163 2.21 -4.79 18.53
CA HIS A 163 2.45 -4.07 19.79
C HIS A 163 1.22 -3.55 20.57
N VAL A 164 0.01 -4.01 20.25
CA VAL A 164 -1.18 -3.81 21.10
C VAL A 164 -1.41 -5.07 21.95
N ALA A 165 -1.87 -4.91 23.20
CA ALA A 165 -2.12 -6.04 24.12
C ALA A 165 -3.21 -7.01 23.62
N ASP A 166 -4.11 -6.50 22.77
CA ASP A 166 -5.19 -7.22 22.10
C ASP A 166 -4.96 -7.26 20.59
N ILE A 167 -5.68 -8.14 19.87
CA ILE A 167 -5.56 -8.21 18.42
C ILE A 167 -6.28 -7.02 17.81
N THR A 168 -5.50 -6.13 17.18
CA THR A 168 -6.02 -5.03 16.40
C THR A 168 -5.76 -5.29 14.92
N LEU A 169 -6.81 -5.27 14.10
CA LEU A 169 -6.72 -5.37 12.65
C LEU A 169 -7.05 -4.04 12.01
N HIS A 170 -6.26 -3.65 11.01
CA HIS A 170 -6.52 -2.51 10.13
C HIS A 170 -7.08 -3.04 8.82
N LEU A 171 -8.33 -2.72 8.53
CA LEU A 171 -8.99 -3.03 7.26
C LEU A 171 -8.95 -1.82 6.35
N TYR A 172 -8.37 -1.99 5.17
CA TYR A 172 -8.35 -1.02 4.09
C TYR A 172 -9.28 -1.46 2.97
N LEU A 173 -10.14 -0.56 2.51
CA LEU A 173 -10.92 -0.72 1.27
C LEU A 173 -10.38 0.27 0.26
N ILE A 174 -9.62 -0.22 -0.71
CA ILE A 174 -8.95 0.61 -1.73
C ILE A 174 -9.42 0.23 -3.14
N PRO A 175 -9.31 1.13 -4.12
CA PRO A 175 -9.47 0.75 -5.53
C PRO A 175 -8.52 -0.39 -5.91
N ASN A 176 -8.89 -1.19 -6.91
CA ASN A 176 -7.96 -2.15 -7.54
C ASN A 176 -6.92 -1.43 -8.42
N ASP A 177 -6.15 -0.56 -7.78
CA ASP A 177 -4.98 0.11 -8.32
C ASP A 177 -3.74 -0.57 -7.73
N HIS A 178 -2.89 -1.08 -8.61
CA HIS A 178 -1.67 -1.75 -8.22
C HIS A 178 -0.69 -0.82 -7.47
N SER A 179 -0.75 0.49 -7.71
CA SER A 179 0.06 1.50 -7.03
C SER A 179 -0.21 1.57 -5.51
N LEU A 180 -1.41 1.16 -5.11
CA LEU A 180 -1.90 1.21 -3.74
C LEU A 180 -1.68 -0.10 -2.97
N ARG A 181 -1.23 -1.19 -3.61
CA ARG A 181 -1.04 -2.48 -2.93
C ARG A 181 -0.02 -2.42 -1.79
N LYS A 182 0.98 -1.54 -1.90
CA LYS A 182 1.94 -1.21 -0.84
C LYS A 182 1.52 0.09 -0.17
N VAL A 183 0.45 0.04 0.62
CA VAL A 183 -0.01 1.21 1.40
C VAL A 183 1.07 1.57 2.41
N LYS A 184 1.49 2.84 2.44
CA LYS A 184 2.37 3.34 3.51
C LYS A 184 1.58 3.36 4.82
N HIS A 185 1.87 2.44 5.72
CA HIS A 185 1.35 2.47 7.08
C HIS A 185 2.17 3.48 7.89
N ASN A 186 1.56 4.57 8.35
CA ASN A 186 2.20 5.53 9.24
C ASN A 186 1.53 5.48 10.63
N PRO A 187 2.20 4.95 11.67
CA PRO A 187 1.61 4.76 13.00
C PRO A 187 1.36 6.08 13.77
N VAL A 188 1.79 7.22 13.23
CA VAL A 188 1.77 8.53 13.93
C VAL A 188 0.42 9.26 13.82
N TYR A 189 -0.46 8.88 12.91
CA TYR A 189 -1.74 9.57 12.71
C TYR A 189 -2.91 8.73 13.21
N PRO A 190 -3.83 9.31 14.01
CA PRO A 190 -4.98 8.59 14.53
C PRO A 190 -5.88 8.09 13.40
N ALA A 191 -6.54 6.95 13.64
CA ALA A 191 -7.63 6.46 12.79
C ALA A 191 -8.64 7.60 12.48
N PRO A 192 -9.32 7.57 11.32
CA PRO A 192 -10.32 8.58 10.99
C PRO A 192 -11.32 8.74 12.14
N PRO A 193 -11.82 9.96 12.43
CA PRO A 193 -12.71 10.24 13.58
C PRO A 193 -14.07 9.50 13.54
N TRP A 194 -14.32 8.69 12.51
CA TRP A 194 -15.49 7.82 12.35
C TRP A 194 -15.06 6.35 12.44
N SER A 195 -14.61 5.94 13.62
CA SER A 195 -14.44 4.52 13.96
C SER A 195 -15.82 3.86 14.11
N GLY A 196 -16.38 3.43 12.99
CA GLY A 196 -17.58 2.60 12.96
C GLY A 196 -17.22 1.15 13.30
N TRP A 197 -17.88 0.58 14.30
CA TRP A 197 -17.74 -0.80 14.73
C TRP A 197 -18.04 -1.77 13.56
N LEU A 198 -17.03 -2.51 13.09
CA LEU A 198 -17.26 -3.61 12.16
C LEU A 198 -17.64 -4.86 12.97
N GLY A 199 -18.81 -5.40 12.68
CA GLY A 199 -19.43 -6.47 13.46
C GLY A 199 -18.62 -7.76 13.45
N HIS A 200 -18.57 -8.41 14.62
CA HIS A 200 -18.08 -9.77 14.79
C HIS A 200 -19.28 -10.72 14.84
N GLN A 201 -19.26 -11.83 14.09
CA GLN A 201 -20.20 -12.93 14.29
C GLN A 201 -19.54 -14.00 15.16
N ASN A 202 -19.91 -14.07 16.44
CA ASN A 202 -19.71 -15.29 17.23
C ASN A 202 -20.91 -16.19 16.95
N GLU A 203 -20.70 -17.50 16.81
CA GLU A 203 -21.77 -18.48 16.53
C GLU A 203 -22.91 -18.48 17.56
N ASN A 204 -22.81 -17.73 18.67
CA ASN A 204 -23.77 -17.66 19.76
C ASN A 204 -24.29 -16.26 20.13
N GLU A 205 -24.03 -15.18 19.38
CA GLU A 205 -24.56 -13.85 19.71
C GLU A 205 -25.25 -13.11 18.53
N PRO A 206 -26.32 -12.33 18.81
CA PRO A 206 -27.11 -11.67 17.78
C PRO A 206 -26.31 -10.56 17.07
N HIS A 207 -26.67 -10.35 15.80
CA HIS A 207 -26.03 -9.41 14.88
C HIS A 207 -25.87 -8.00 15.49
N LYS A 208 -24.62 -7.54 15.64
CA LYS A 208 -24.30 -6.12 15.86
C LYS A 208 -23.35 -5.66 14.76
N SER A 209 -23.88 -4.94 13.78
CA SER A 209 -23.12 -4.20 12.75
C SER A 209 -23.39 -2.71 12.92
N THR A 210 -22.36 -1.84 12.81
CA THR A 210 -22.54 -0.50 12.23
C THR A 210 -21.20 0.24 12.03
N GLY A 211 -20.58 0.02 10.86
CA GLY A 211 -19.58 0.91 10.29
C GLY A 211 -19.83 1.05 8.78
N LYS A 212 -20.15 2.25 8.30
CA LYS A 212 -20.32 2.53 6.87
C LYS A 212 -18.97 2.92 6.28
N LEU A 213 -18.41 2.08 5.40
CA LEU A 213 -17.18 2.39 4.68
C LEU A 213 -17.49 3.29 3.49
N PHE A 214 -16.88 4.48 3.45
CA PHE A 214 -16.97 5.35 2.28
C PHE A 214 -15.80 5.07 1.34
N PHE A 215 -16.12 4.71 0.09
CA PHE A 215 -15.10 4.59 -0.94
C PHE A 215 -14.63 5.97 -1.37
N ARG A 216 -13.33 6.24 -1.24
CA ARG A 216 -12.69 7.45 -1.75
C ARG A 216 -11.33 7.08 -2.33
N TYR A 217 -11.07 7.47 -3.57
CA TYR A 217 -9.75 7.35 -4.16
C TYR A 217 -8.83 8.38 -3.49
N TRP A 218 -7.77 7.89 -2.87
CA TRP A 218 -6.66 8.68 -2.34
C TRP A 218 -5.43 8.33 -3.17
N SER A 219 -4.71 9.35 -3.62
CA SER A 219 -3.49 9.18 -4.42
C SER A 219 -2.45 8.35 -3.63
N PRO A 220 -1.51 7.67 -4.29
CA PRO A 220 -0.54 6.80 -3.61
C PRO A 220 0.38 7.50 -2.60
N GLU A 221 0.45 8.84 -2.67
CA GLU A 221 1.16 9.74 -1.77
C GLU A 221 0.29 10.16 -0.58
N GLU A 222 -1.03 10.09 -0.72
CA GLU A 222 -2.01 10.41 0.31
C GLU A 222 -2.18 9.23 1.28
N GLN A 223 -2.40 9.54 2.56
CA GLN A 223 -2.63 8.51 3.57
C GLN A 223 -3.99 7.85 3.33
N GLN A 224 -3.97 6.55 3.07
CA GLN A 224 -5.19 5.76 2.87
C GLN A 224 -5.94 5.61 4.19
N SER A 225 -7.26 5.79 4.15
CA SER A 225 -8.13 5.53 5.30
C SER A 225 -8.26 4.04 5.57
N TYR A 226 -8.29 3.68 6.85
CA TYR A 226 -8.57 2.31 7.30
C TYR A 226 -9.59 2.33 8.44
N THR A 227 -10.17 1.17 8.70
CA THR A 227 -11.03 0.93 9.86
C THR A 227 -10.33 -0.03 10.80
N GLU A 228 -10.34 0.29 12.08
CA GLU A 228 -9.80 -0.55 13.15
C GLU A 228 -10.85 -1.53 13.62
N ILE A 229 -10.43 -2.80 13.72
CA ILE A 229 -11.22 -3.89 14.27
C ILE A 229 -10.47 -4.37 15.50
N TYR A 230 -11.07 -4.15 16.66
CA TYR A 230 -10.54 -4.58 17.94
C TYR A 230 -11.19 -5.91 18.32
N THR A 231 -10.36 -6.88 18.68
CA THR A 231 -10.82 -8.15 19.22
C THR A 231 -9.88 -8.57 20.34
N GLY A 232 -10.44 -9.14 21.42
CA GLY A 232 -9.65 -9.65 22.53
C GLY A 232 -8.88 -10.91 22.13
N LYS A 233 -8.78 -11.89 23.04
CA LYS A 233 -8.21 -13.19 22.70
C LYS A 233 -9.05 -13.88 21.63
N MET A 234 -8.49 -14.03 20.44
CA MET A 234 -9.11 -14.70 19.32
C MET A 234 -8.98 -16.22 19.50
N GLU A 235 -9.92 -16.81 20.23
CA GLU A 235 -10.02 -18.27 20.41
C GLU A 235 -10.75 -18.92 19.22
N THR A 236 -11.69 -18.19 18.62
CA THR A 236 -12.46 -18.53 17.42
C THR A 236 -12.12 -17.58 16.27
N GLY A 237 -12.34 -18.02 15.03
CA GLY A 237 -12.13 -17.19 13.84
C GLY A 237 -13.10 -16.00 13.79
N ILE A 238 -12.66 -14.90 13.17
CA ILE A 238 -13.46 -13.70 12.93
C ILE A 238 -13.90 -13.73 11.47
N GLN A 239 -15.21 -13.73 11.24
CA GLN A 239 -15.76 -13.55 9.91
C GLN A 239 -15.95 -12.06 9.63
N LEU A 240 -15.35 -11.59 8.54
CA LEU A 240 -15.48 -10.24 8.03
C LEU A 240 -16.33 -10.28 6.76
N CYS A 241 -17.34 -9.41 6.69
CA CYS A 241 -18.26 -9.32 5.56
C CYS A 241 -18.32 -7.88 5.05
N VAL A 242 -18.41 -7.71 3.73
CA VAL A 242 -18.73 -6.44 3.08
C VAL A 242 -20.01 -6.65 2.29
N ASN A 243 -21.01 -5.82 2.59
CA ASN A 243 -22.30 -5.84 1.92
C ASN A 243 -22.46 -4.62 1.01
N GLY A 244 -23.16 -4.78 -0.10
CA GLY A 244 -23.58 -3.70 -0.99
C GLY A 244 -24.45 -2.71 -0.22
N GLN A 245 -24.21 -1.42 -0.43
CA GLN A 245 -24.91 -0.38 0.32
C GLN A 245 -26.41 -0.32 -0.05
N ASP A 246 -26.74 -0.58 -1.31
CA ASP A 246 -28.08 -0.34 -1.85
C ASP A 246 -28.97 -1.58 -1.81
N ASP A 247 -28.39 -2.76 -2.04
CA ASP A 247 -29.10 -4.04 -2.08
C ASP A 247 -28.90 -4.89 -0.81
N GLY A 248 -27.94 -4.53 0.04
CA GLY A 248 -27.56 -5.30 1.22
C GLY A 248 -26.92 -6.65 0.91
N ASN A 249 -26.65 -6.94 -0.36
CA ASN A 249 -26.12 -8.24 -0.78
C ASN A 249 -24.69 -8.41 -0.31
N LEU A 250 -24.32 -9.64 0.06
CA LEU A 250 -22.95 -9.96 0.43
C LEU A 250 -22.04 -9.87 -0.80
N VAL A 251 -21.12 -8.91 -0.80
CA VAL A 251 -20.16 -8.66 -1.90
C VAL A 251 -18.83 -9.36 -1.64
N TRP A 252 -18.43 -9.45 -0.37
CA TRP A 252 -17.17 -10.09 0.00
C TRP A 252 -17.24 -10.66 1.41
N VAL A 253 -16.56 -11.78 1.62
CA VAL A 253 -16.45 -12.44 2.91
C VAL A 253 -15.04 -13.01 3.10
N ALA A 254 -14.48 -12.87 4.29
CA ALA A 254 -13.28 -13.59 4.69
C ALA A 254 -13.37 -14.06 6.13
N LEU A 255 -12.81 -15.25 6.37
CA LEU A 255 -12.62 -15.77 7.72
C LEU A 255 -11.15 -15.55 8.12
N VAL A 256 -10.94 -14.61 9.03
CA VAL A 256 -9.66 -14.47 9.73
C VAL A 256 -9.64 -15.59 10.76
N ARG A 257 -8.72 -16.55 10.63
CA ARG A 257 -8.59 -17.64 11.60
C ARG A 257 -7.65 -17.22 12.73
N PRO A 258 -7.85 -17.72 13.96
CA PRO A 258 -6.82 -17.64 14.98
C PRO A 258 -5.60 -18.35 14.42
N GLY A 259 -4.56 -17.60 14.09
CA GLY A 259 -3.27 -18.19 13.83
C GLY A 259 -2.83 -18.93 15.09
N ARG A 260 -2.11 -20.05 14.95
CA ARG A 260 -1.21 -20.44 16.03
C ARG A 260 -0.24 -19.28 16.21
N THR A 261 -0.53 -18.39 17.15
CA THR A 261 0.44 -17.47 17.72
C THR A 261 1.46 -18.31 18.51
N ARG A 262 2.22 -19.17 17.81
CA ARG A 262 3.65 -19.08 18.04
C ARG A 262 3.91 -17.63 17.67
N LEU A 263 4.16 -16.79 18.68
CA LEU A 263 4.77 -15.48 18.49
C LEU A 263 5.77 -15.68 17.36
N VAL A 264 5.40 -15.25 16.14
CA VAL A 264 6.35 -15.18 15.05
C VAL A 264 7.40 -14.30 15.66
N SER A 265 8.61 -14.84 15.80
CA SER A 265 9.71 -14.10 16.42
C SER A 265 9.64 -12.67 15.93
N SER A 266 9.43 -11.72 16.85
CA SER A 266 9.12 -10.36 16.43
C SER A 266 10.27 -9.88 15.54
N ILE A 267 10.01 -8.99 14.58
CA ILE A 267 11.05 -8.56 13.62
C ILE A 267 12.31 -8.13 14.37
N GLY A 268 12.14 -7.42 15.49
CA GLY A 268 13.22 -7.06 16.40
C GLY A 268 13.87 -8.23 17.15
N GLU A 269 13.13 -9.23 17.65
CA GLU A 269 13.74 -10.45 18.21
C GLU A 269 14.60 -11.17 17.17
N ALA A 270 14.06 -11.40 15.97
CA ALA A 270 14.78 -12.05 14.88
C ALA A 270 16.01 -11.23 14.47
N PHE A 271 15.88 -9.90 14.36
CA PHE A 271 16.95 -8.98 14.06
C PHE A 271 18.05 -8.99 15.13
N VAL A 272 17.70 -8.78 16.40
CA VAL A 272 18.65 -8.75 17.52
C VAL A 272 19.39 -10.07 17.65
N ARG A 273 18.68 -11.19 17.52
CA ARG A 273 19.28 -12.53 17.56
C ARG A 273 20.19 -12.80 16.37
N ARG A 274 19.80 -12.37 15.16
CA ARG A 274 20.59 -12.56 13.93
C ARG A 274 21.85 -11.70 13.91
N HIS A 275 21.74 -10.46 14.38
CA HIS A 275 22.81 -9.45 14.28
C HIS A 275 23.55 -9.20 15.61
N GLN A 276 23.44 -10.11 16.57
CA GLN A 276 23.99 -9.94 17.93
C GLN A 276 25.47 -9.54 17.95
N ARG A 277 26.32 -10.16 17.11
CA ARG A 277 27.75 -9.81 17.03
C ARG A 277 27.96 -8.42 16.46
N GLN A 278 27.27 -8.10 15.37
CA GLN A 278 27.40 -6.79 14.72
C GLN A 278 26.89 -5.68 15.63
N LEU A 279 25.78 -5.90 16.33
CA LEU A 279 25.26 -4.96 17.33
C LEU A 279 26.24 -4.76 18.48
N ARG A 280 26.84 -5.83 19.00
CA ARG A 280 27.89 -5.71 20.03
C ARG A 280 29.06 -4.85 19.56
N ASP A 281 29.53 -5.08 18.34
CA ASP A 281 30.78 -4.52 17.84
C ASP A 281 30.61 -3.12 17.22
N ARG A 282 29.42 -2.79 16.69
CA ARG A 282 29.16 -1.57 15.90
C ARG A 282 28.18 -0.60 16.52
N MET A 283 27.42 -0.99 17.54
CA MET A 283 26.51 -0.06 18.22
C MET A 283 27.33 1.05 18.87
N GLY A 284 27.08 2.29 18.42
CA GLY A 284 27.90 3.46 18.72
C GLY A 284 27.68 3.99 20.14
N GLN A 285 27.07 5.17 20.25
CA GLN A 285 26.79 5.76 21.57
C GLN A 285 25.58 5.06 22.21
N ILE A 286 25.82 4.35 23.31
CA ILE A 286 24.77 3.62 24.03
C ILE A 286 23.87 4.54 24.89
N GLN A 287 24.33 5.75 25.20
CA GLN A 287 23.64 6.65 26.14
C GLN A 287 22.25 7.10 25.65
N PRO A 288 22.05 7.51 24.38
CA PRO A 288 20.71 7.79 23.85
C PRO A 288 19.79 6.57 23.88
N VAL A 289 20.34 5.38 23.60
CA VAL A 289 19.61 4.11 23.64
C VAL A 289 19.14 3.82 25.07
N LEU A 290 20.02 3.90 26.07
CA LEU A 290 19.67 3.69 27.47
C LEU A 290 18.63 4.69 27.98
N ALA A 291 18.75 5.97 27.61
CA ALA A 291 17.79 7.00 27.99
C ALA A 291 16.38 6.66 27.46
N ARG A 292 16.29 6.25 26.19
CA ARG A 292 15.03 5.86 25.56
C ARG A 292 14.43 4.61 26.17
N LEU A 293 15.25 3.59 26.43
CA LEU A 293 14.82 2.35 27.09
C LEU A 293 14.38 2.56 28.54
N ARG A 294 14.88 3.61 29.21
CA ARG A 294 14.42 4.02 30.54
C ARG A 294 13.11 4.80 30.49
N GLU A 295 12.91 5.67 29.49
CA GLU A 295 11.63 6.34 29.24
C GLU A 295 10.49 5.34 29.01
N THR A 296 10.76 4.28 28.25
CA THR A 296 9.79 3.21 27.95
C THR A 296 9.62 2.21 29.09
N ARG A 297 10.30 2.43 30.24
CA ARG A 297 10.31 1.57 31.43
C ARG A 297 10.81 0.15 31.17
N LEU A 298 11.59 -0.08 30.10
CA LEU A 298 12.21 -1.37 29.83
C LEU A 298 13.35 -1.66 30.81
N LEU A 299 14.13 -0.62 31.11
CA LEU A 299 15.26 -0.66 32.06
C LEU A 299 14.88 0.01 33.38
N THR A 300 15.26 -0.62 34.49
CA THR A 300 15.30 0.05 35.79
C THR A 300 16.56 0.91 35.93
N SER A 301 16.58 1.82 36.90
CA SER A 301 17.78 2.60 37.22
C SER A 301 18.99 1.73 37.58
N GLU A 302 18.75 0.56 38.18
CA GLU A 302 19.80 -0.39 38.56
C GLU A 302 20.37 -1.11 37.35
N GLU A 303 19.49 -1.59 36.45
CA GLU A 303 19.88 -2.27 35.21
C GLU A 303 20.63 -1.34 34.25
N GLU A 304 20.23 -0.08 34.18
CA GLU A 304 20.95 0.93 33.40
C GLU A 304 22.35 1.19 33.95
N GLU A 305 22.49 1.26 35.28
CA GLU A 305 23.79 1.49 35.92
C GLU A 305 24.70 0.26 35.80
N GLU A 306 24.14 -0.96 35.86
CA GLU A 306 24.86 -2.21 35.57
C GLU A 306 25.48 -2.15 34.17
N VAL A 307 24.68 -1.79 33.15
CA VAL A 307 25.19 -1.64 31.78
C VAL A 307 26.23 -0.53 31.70
N ARG A 308 26.06 0.61 32.38
CA ARG A 308 27.03 1.73 32.36
C ARG A 308 28.35 1.40 33.03
N SER A 309 28.33 0.56 34.05
CA SER A 309 29.51 0.19 34.83
C SER A 309 30.56 -0.61 34.03
N GLU A 310 30.19 -1.09 32.83
CA GLU A 310 31.06 -1.85 31.97
C GLU A 310 32.19 -1.01 31.34
N ARG A 311 33.38 -1.62 31.32
CA ARG A 311 34.65 -0.91 31.04
C ARG A 311 34.75 -0.39 29.62
N THR A 312 34.30 -1.17 28.64
CA THR A 312 34.44 -0.87 27.21
C THR A 312 33.07 -0.71 26.55
N SER A 313 33.00 0.02 25.44
CA SER A 313 31.76 0.17 24.66
C SER A 313 31.17 -1.19 24.25
N GLN A 314 32.02 -2.12 23.79
CA GLN A 314 31.60 -3.47 23.42
C GLN A 314 31.01 -4.25 24.59
N MET A 315 31.61 -4.15 25.78
CA MET A 315 31.08 -4.81 26.99
C MET A 315 29.75 -4.21 27.42
N ARG A 316 29.56 -2.88 27.31
CA ARG A 316 28.26 -2.23 27.56
C ARG A 316 27.19 -2.71 26.58
N ASN A 317 27.52 -2.77 25.29
CA ASN A 317 26.61 -3.24 24.25
C ASN A 317 26.22 -4.70 24.48
N ASP A 318 27.20 -5.54 24.84
CA ASP A 318 27.00 -6.96 25.15
C ASP A 318 26.13 -7.16 26.40
N ALA A 319 26.35 -6.37 27.45
CA ALA A 319 25.54 -6.37 28.66
C ALA A 319 24.09 -5.97 28.37
N LEU A 320 23.88 -4.92 27.58
CA LEU A 320 22.54 -4.50 27.14
C LEU A 320 21.84 -5.59 26.34
N LEU A 321 22.52 -6.19 25.35
CA LEU A 321 21.95 -7.25 24.51
C LEU A 321 21.53 -8.47 25.34
N ARG A 322 22.38 -8.91 26.29
CA ARG A 322 22.04 -10.01 27.20
C ARG A 322 20.84 -9.70 28.08
N LEU A 323 20.78 -8.47 28.61
CA LEU A 323 19.70 -8.05 29.49
C LEU A 323 18.36 -8.02 28.76
N VAL A 324 18.37 -7.49 27.54
CA VAL A 324 17.22 -7.43 26.65
C VAL A 324 16.79 -8.84 26.21
N GLU A 325 17.73 -9.73 25.88
CA GLU A 325 17.44 -11.14 25.58
C GLU A 325 16.80 -11.87 26.77
N ARG A 326 17.29 -11.62 28.00
CA ARG A 326 16.73 -12.19 29.24
C ARG A 326 15.31 -11.69 29.52
N LYS A 327 14.99 -10.45 29.18
CA LYS A 327 13.64 -9.88 29.31
C LYS A 327 12.66 -10.38 28.23
N GLY A 328 13.16 -10.96 27.15
CA GLY A 328 12.38 -11.67 26.13
C GLY A 328 12.06 -10.85 24.88
N ALA A 329 11.26 -11.44 23.99
CA ALA A 329 11.02 -10.93 22.63
C ALA A 329 10.52 -9.47 22.58
N GLN A 330 9.65 -9.06 23.50
CA GLN A 330 9.15 -7.69 23.56
C GLN A 330 10.26 -6.68 23.87
N ALA A 331 11.22 -7.05 24.72
CA ALA A 331 12.36 -6.19 25.01
C ALA A 331 13.29 -6.06 23.80
N GLN A 332 13.50 -7.17 23.07
CA GLN A 332 14.32 -7.19 21.85
C GLN A 332 13.70 -6.34 20.74
N GLU A 333 12.37 -6.35 20.64
CA GLU A 333 11.63 -5.45 19.77
C GLU A 333 11.81 -3.97 20.13
N GLU A 334 11.70 -3.64 21.41
CA GLU A 334 11.85 -2.26 21.87
C GLU A 334 13.27 -1.72 21.61
N LEU A 335 14.28 -2.59 21.80
CA LEU A 335 15.66 -2.27 21.43
C LEU A 335 15.79 -2.03 19.92
N TYR A 336 15.16 -2.86 19.09
CA TYR A 336 15.18 -2.68 17.64
C TYR A 336 14.55 -1.35 17.21
N GLN A 337 13.39 -0.98 17.74
CA GLN A 337 12.77 0.32 17.43
C GLN A 337 13.63 1.49 17.94
N THR A 338 14.19 1.38 19.14
CA THR A 338 15.11 2.40 19.68
C THR A 338 16.32 2.60 18.78
N LEU A 339 16.89 1.52 18.22
CA LEU A 339 18.00 1.61 17.26
C LEU A 339 17.58 2.27 15.95
N ARG A 340 16.35 2.05 15.46
CA ARG A 340 15.86 2.76 14.27
C ARG A 340 15.72 4.27 14.48
N GLU A 341 15.39 4.69 15.70
CA GLU A 341 15.29 6.11 16.06
C GLU A 341 16.67 6.75 16.27
N THR A 342 17.58 6.04 16.92
CA THR A 342 18.87 6.59 17.38
C THR A 342 20.00 6.40 16.36
N ASP A 343 19.97 5.32 15.57
CA ASP A 343 20.99 4.99 14.57
C ASP A 343 20.37 4.22 13.37
N LEU A 344 19.57 4.96 12.58
CA LEU A 344 18.88 4.42 11.41
C LEU A 344 19.85 3.78 10.39
N TYR A 345 21.04 4.34 10.22
CA TYR A 345 22.01 3.86 9.23
C TYR A 345 22.60 2.51 9.61
N LEU A 346 22.88 2.29 10.90
CA LEU A 346 23.31 0.97 11.38
C LEU A 346 22.24 -0.09 11.12
N VAL A 347 20.97 0.21 11.38
CA VAL A 347 19.88 -0.74 11.17
C VAL A 347 19.75 -1.10 9.69
N GLN A 348 19.70 -0.09 8.81
CA GLN A 348 19.57 -0.31 7.37
C GLN A 348 20.74 -1.14 6.78
N ASP A 349 21.96 -0.89 7.24
CA ASP A 349 23.14 -1.64 6.79
C ASP A 349 23.08 -3.12 7.22
N LEU A 350 22.61 -3.41 8.45
CA LEU A 350 22.45 -4.77 8.94
C LEU A 350 21.30 -5.52 8.27
N GLU A 351 20.21 -4.84 7.95
CA GLU A 351 19.09 -5.39 7.18
C GLU A 351 19.49 -5.72 5.74
N GLN A 352 20.34 -4.89 5.10
CA GLN A 352 20.83 -5.13 3.73
C GLN A 352 21.93 -6.19 3.65
N SER A 353 22.63 -6.46 4.76
CA SER A 353 23.69 -7.47 4.86
C SER A 353 23.16 -8.90 5.08
N SER A 354 21.84 -9.12 4.90
CA SER A 354 21.12 -10.35 5.27
C SER A 354 20.74 -11.26 4.11
#